data_AF-A0A6A4ZID4-F1
#
_entry.id   AF-A0A6A4ZID4-F1
#
_cell.length_a   1.000
_cell.length_b   1.000
_cell.length_c   1.000
_cell.angle_alpha   90.00
_cell.angle_beta   90.00
_cell.angle_gamma   90.00
#
_symmetry.space_group_name_H-M   'P 1'
#
loop_
_entity.id
_entity.type
_entity.pdbx_description
1 polymer ?
#
loop_
_entity_poly.entity_id
_entity_poly.type
_entity_poly.pdbx_seq_one_letter_code
_entity_poly.pdbx_strand_id
1 'polypeptide(L)'
;MARQQDFTIASARRNRISAQTRSGYSSGINQVKKWVVLAGLHDLLAPCAESRDGTTLDLHAFHYEHFLDFIEWTVQNKHVEVMTLSGYRSAIQSLYKDQGVPVPLEYGEDIKEVFSGLRKTVAQDLQAGAKLYRCKRPMSFAVFETLCEKSVELFDGGFAHLFLILSWNLMCRSKSTETVRFDHMSCEDDSIGFTFFKTKTNQEGSISVMHQKQGP
;
A
#
# COMPACT_ATOMS: atom_id res chain seq x y z
N MET A 1 32.03 2.43 10.13
CA MET A 1 31.89 2.48 8.66
C MET A 1 31.53 1.09 8.14
N ALA A 2 30.24 0.81 7.93
CA ALA A 2 29.79 -0.46 7.38
C ALA A 2 29.81 -0.39 5.85
N ARG A 3 30.58 -1.29 5.26
CA ARG A 3 30.97 -1.41 3.86
C ARG A 3 29.73 -1.66 2.98
N GLN A 4 29.65 -0.98 1.84
CA GLN A 4 28.79 -1.35 0.71
C GLN A 4 29.19 -2.74 0.20
N GLN A 5 28.77 -3.79 0.88
CA GLN A 5 28.86 -5.16 0.36
C GLN A 5 27.47 -5.51 -0.17
N ASP A 6 27.44 -5.92 -1.44
CA ASP A 6 26.27 -6.41 -2.20
C ASP A 6 25.37 -5.38 -2.90
N PHE A 7 25.94 -4.27 -3.40
CA PHE A 7 25.24 -3.48 -4.41
C PHE A 7 25.28 -4.20 -5.76
N THR A 8 24.11 -4.51 -6.32
CA THR A 8 23.94 -4.97 -7.71
C THR A 8 22.92 -4.08 -8.41
N ILE A 9 23.05 -3.89 -9.73
CA ILE A 9 22.05 -3.18 -10.53
C ILE A 9 20.66 -3.84 -10.40
N ALA A 10 20.62 -5.17 -10.23
CA ALA A 10 19.40 -5.90 -9.91
C ALA A 10 18.83 -5.50 -8.54
N SER A 11 19.65 -5.37 -7.49
CA SER A 11 19.22 -4.88 -6.17
C SER A 11 18.70 -3.44 -6.24
N ALA A 12 19.36 -2.55 -6.99
CA ALA A 12 18.90 -1.18 -7.23
C ALA A 12 17.54 -1.15 -7.95
N ARG A 13 17.37 -1.93 -9.02
CA ARG A 13 16.10 -2.08 -9.74
C ARG A 13 15.00 -2.66 -8.83
N ARG A 14 15.32 -3.65 -7.99
CA ARG A 14 14.38 -4.21 -7.00
C ARG A 14 13.97 -3.17 -5.95
N ASN A 15 14.87 -2.26 -5.57
CA ASN A 15 14.60 -1.19 -4.61
C ASN A 15 13.79 -0.02 -5.19
N ARG A 16 13.44 -0.05 -6.49
CA ARG A 16 12.48 0.88 -7.12
C ARG A 16 11.16 0.96 -6.35
N ILE A 17 10.72 -0.15 -5.76
CA ILE A 17 9.51 -0.22 -4.95
C ILE A 17 9.82 -0.78 -3.56
N SER A 18 9.10 -0.30 -2.56
CA SER A 18 9.25 -0.78 -1.17
C SER A 18 8.90 -2.27 -1.08
N ALA A 19 9.48 -2.98 -0.09
CA ALA A 19 9.14 -4.38 0.17
C ALA A 19 7.63 -4.57 0.45
N GLN A 20 6.99 -3.60 1.10
CA GLN A 20 5.54 -3.62 1.33
C GLN A 20 4.76 -3.50 0.03
N THR A 21 5.16 -2.60 -0.87
CA THR A 21 4.56 -2.45 -2.21
C THR A 21 4.71 -3.74 -3.01
N ARG A 22 5.89 -4.36 -2.96
CA ARG A 22 6.15 -5.64 -3.64
C ARG A 22 5.25 -6.76 -3.13
N SER A 23 5.15 -6.90 -1.81
CA SER A 23 4.21 -7.86 -1.18
C SER A 23 2.77 -7.59 -1.60
N GLY A 24 2.35 -6.32 -1.63
CA GLY A 24 1.05 -5.91 -2.14
C GLY A 24 0.82 -6.28 -3.60
N TYR A 25 1.81 -6.06 -4.47
CA TYR A 25 1.74 -6.43 -5.88
C TYR A 25 1.73 -7.94 -6.08
N SER A 26 2.57 -8.70 -5.39
CA SER A 26 2.53 -10.17 -5.43
C SER A 26 1.17 -10.70 -4.99
N SER A 27 0.57 -10.12 -3.94
CA SER A 27 -0.79 -10.45 -3.52
C SER A 27 -1.82 -10.14 -4.61
N GLY A 28 -1.69 -8.98 -5.26
CA GLY A 28 -2.53 -8.58 -6.39
C GLY A 28 -2.45 -9.56 -7.57
N ILE A 29 -1.23 -9.91 -8.00
CA ILE A 29 -1.00 -10.89 -9.06
C ILE A 29 -1.57 -12.26 -8.68
N ASN A 30 -1.44 -12.68 -7.43
CA ASN A 30 -2.03 -13.93 -6.97
C ASN A 30 -3.57 -13.94 -7.04
N GLN A 31 -4.24 -12.79 -6.90
CA GLN A 31 -5.68 -12.71 -7.11
C GLN A 31 -6.05 -12.88 -8.58
N VAL A 32 -5.27 -12.31 -9.49
CA VAL A 32 -5.46 -12.50 -10.94
C VAL A 32 -5.22 -13.96 -11.31
N LYS A 33 -4.13 -14.57 -10.83
CA LYS A 33 -3.86 -16.01 -11.04
C LYS A 33 -5.00 -16.90 -10.57
N LYS A 34 -5.55 -16.63 -9.39
CA LYS A 34 -6.71 -17.38 -8.88
C LYS A 34 -7.90 -17.27 -9.82
N TRP A 35 -8.17 -16.08 -10.34
CA TRP A 35 -9.23 -15.89 -11.34
C TRP A 35 -8.93 -16.65 -12.63
N VAL A 36 -7.71 -16.58 -13.16
CA VAL A 36 -7.30 -17.33 -14.36
C VAL A 36 -7.56 -18.83 -14.21
N VAL A 37 -7.20 -19.40 -13.05
CA VAL A 37 -7.47 -20.82 -12.74
C VAL A 37 -8.98 -21.09 -12.64
N LEU A 38 -9.76 -20.19 -12.03
CA LEU A 38 -11.22 -20.34 -11.94
C LEU A 38 -11.93 -20.21 -13.29
N ALA A 39 -11.39 -19.39 -14.19
CA ALA A 39 -11.90 -19.20 -15.54
C ALA A 39 -11.45 -20.32 -16.51
N GLY A 40 -10.59 -21.24 -16.08
CA GLY A 40 -10.03 -22.32 -16.92
C GLY A 40 -9.00 -21.85 -17.94
N LEU A 41 -8.49 -20.62 -17.83
CA LEU A 41 -7.59 -20.00 -18.79
C LEU A 41 -6.11 -20.30 -18.47
N HIS A 42 -5.78 -21.58 -18.26
CA HIS A 42 -4.45 -22.00 -17.79
C HIS A 42 -3.29 -21.56 -18.70
N ASP A 43 -3.56 -21.36 -19.99
CA ASP A 43 -2.60 -20.89 -20.99
C ASP A 43 -2.07 -19.47 -20.73
N LEU A 44 -2.74 -18.70 -19.85
CA LEU A 44 -2.31 -17.36 -19.45
C LEU A 44 -1.23 -17.37 -18.34
N LEU A 45 -0.78 -18.55 -17.90
CA LEU A 45 0.21 -18.72 -16.85
C LEU A 45 1.52 -19.27 -17.41
N ALA A 46 2.63 -18.63 -17.05
CA ALA A 46 3.98 -19.10 -17.35
C ALA A 46 4.65 -19.71 -16.11
N PRO A 47 5.53 -20.72 -16.29
CA PRO A 47 6.39 -21.20 -15.20
C PRO A 47 7.30 -20.08 -14.67
N CYS A 48 7.41 -19.96 -13.35
CA CYS A 48 8.28 -18.99 -12.68
C CYS A 48 8.87 -19.58 -11.41
N ALA A 49 10.20 -19.80 -11.41
CA ALA A 49 10.93 -20.37 -10.29
C ALA A 49 10.96 -19.47 -9.03
N GLU A 50 10.77 -18.15 -9.20
CA GLU A 50 10.76 -17.18 -8.10
C GLU A 50 9.42 -17.12 -7.36
N SER A 51 8.37 -17.70 -7.94
CA SER A 51 7.02 -17.72 -7.36
C SER A 51 6.83 -18.93 -6.46
N ARG A 52 6.17 -18.76 -5.30
CA ARG A 52 5.87 -19.87 -4.37
C ARG A 52 5.10 -21.01 -5.04
N ASP A 53 4.21 -20.67 -5.96
CA ASP A 53 3.37 -21.64 -6.67
C ASP A 53 3.99 -22.05 -8.03
N GLY A 54 5.26 -21.72 -8.26
CA GLY A 54 5.99 -22.06 -9.48
C GLY A 54 5.47 -21.39 -10.77
N THR A 55 4.55 -20.44 -10.66
CA THR A 55 3.82 -19.84 -11.79
C THR A 55 3.66 -18.33 -11.65
N THR A 56 3.69 -17.63 -12.77
CA THR A 56 3.41 -16.19 -12.94
C THR A 56 2.42 -15.98 -14.09
N LEU A 57 1.90 -14.77 -14.23
CA LEU A 57 1.18 -14.38 -15.46
C LEU A 57 2.15 -14.36 -16.64
N ASP A 58 1.77 -15.02 -17.72
CA ASP A 58 2.47 -14.93 -18.99
C ASP A 58 2.09 -13.60 -19.66
N LEU A 59 3.04 -12.67 -19.78
CA LEU A 59 2.79 -11.38 -20.42
C LEU A 59 2.66 -11.46 -21.95
N HIS A 60 3.01 -12.60 -22.56
CA HIS A 60 2.83 -12.82 -23.99
C HIS A 60 1.41 -13.30 -24.34
N ALA A 61 0.77 -14.02 -23.43
CA ALA A 61 -0.60 -14.51 -23.59
C ALA A 61 -1.63 -13.62 -22.87
N PHE A 62 -1.27 -13.00 -21.75
CA PHE A 62 -2.15 -12.16 -20.96
C PHE A 62 -2.27 -10.74 -21.53
N HIS A 63 -3.31 -10.52 -22.32
CA HIS A 63 -3.66 -9.22 -22.89
C HIS A 63 -4.58 -8.37 -22.01
N TYR A 64 -4.76 -7.11 -22.42
CA TYR A 64 -5.59 -6.13 -21.73
C TYR A 64 -7.05 -6.56 -21.58
N GLU A 65 -7.62 -7.25 -22.58
CA GLU A 65 -8.99 -7.76 -22.54
C GLU A 65 -9.21 -8.73 -21.37
N HIS A 66 -8.27 -9.66 -21.13
CA HIS A 66 -8.33 -10.57 -19.98
C HIS A 66 -8.24 -9.83 -18.64
N PHE A 67 -7.57 -8.67 -18.61
CA PHE A 67 -7.60 -7.83 -17.42
C PHE A 67 -8.96 -7.18 -17.23
N LEU A 68 -9.65 -6.74 -18.29
CA LEU A 68 -11.02 -6.23 -18.19
C LEU A 68 -12.00 -7.31 -17.71
N ASP A 69 -11.91 -8.52 -18.25
CA ASP A 69 -12.73 -9.67 -17.82
C ASP A 69 -12.51 -9.96 -16.32
N PHE A 70 -11.25 -9.90 -15.86
CA PHE A 70 -10.93 -10.03 -14.45
C PHE A 70 -11.58 -8.92 -13.59
N ILE A 71 -11.53 -7.67 -14.07
CA ILE A 71 -12.14 -6.53 -13.35
C ILE A 71 -13.66 -6.69 -13.28
N GLU A 72 -14.31 -7.03 -14.41
CA GLU A 72 -15.74 -7.27 -14.47
C GLU A 72 -16.14 -8.40 -13.52
N TRP A 73 -15.50 -9.56 -13.63
CA TRP A 73 -15.74 -10.69 -12.74
C TRP A 73 -15.54 -10.31 -11.27
N THR A 74 -14.50 -9.53 -10.97
CA THR A 74 -14.20 -9.10 -9.60
C THR A 74 -15.29 -8.18 -9.05
N VAL A 75 -15.82 -7.24 -9.85
CA VAL A 75 -16.91 -6.34 -9.43
C VAL A 75 -18.21 -7.11 -9.23
N GLN A 76 -18.51 -8.09 -10.08
CA GLN A 76 -19.73 -8.91 -10.00
C GLN A 76 -19.70 -9.90 -8.83
N ASN A 77 -18.55 -10.53 -8.57
CA ASN A 77 -18.45 -11.66 -7.63
C ASN A 77 -17.82 -11.29 -6.29
N LYS A 78 -17.14 -10.14 -6.19
CA LYS A 78 -16.47 -9.69 -4.95
C LYS A 78 -16.86 -8.27 -4.61
N HIS A 79 -17.13 -8.02 -3.33
CA HIS A 79 -17.36 -6.68 -2.82
C HIS A 79 -16.01 -5.95 -2.56
N VAL A 80 -15.34 -5.51 -3.63
CA VAL A 80 -14.05 -4.78 -3.55
C VAL A 80 -14.21 -3.28 -3.83
N GLU A 81 -13.31 -2.48 -3.26
CA GLU A 81 -13.24 -1.04 -3.53
C GLU A 81 -12.48 -0.75 -4.83
N VAL A 82 -12.81 0.37 -5.48
CA VAL A 82 -12.12 0.81 -6.71
C VAL A 82 -10.63 1.05 -6.50
N MET A 83 -10.22 1.43 -5.28
CA MET A 83 -8.80 1.53 -4.91
C MET A 83 -8.07 0.19 -5.00
N THR A 84 -8.72 -0.92 -4.65
CA THR A 84 -8.15 -2.26 -4.76
C THR A 84 -7.94 -2.64 -6.23
N LEU A 85 -8.92 -2.33 -7.10
CA LEU A 85 -8.82 -2.54 -8.54
C LEU A 85 -7.66 -1.74 -9.17
N SER A 86 -7.49 -0.49 -8.73
CA SER A 86 -6.34 0.34 -9.11
C SER A 86 -5.01 -0.26 -8.62
N GLY A 87 -5.02 -0.94 -7.48
CA GLY A 87 -3.90 -1.72 -6.97
C GLY A 87 -3.52 -2.89 -7.88
N TYR A 88 -4.52 -3.63 -8.41
CA TYR A 88 -4.28 -4.72 -9.36
C TYR A 88 -3.65 -4.22 -10.67
N ARG A 89 -4.17 -3.12 -11.22
CA ARG A 89 -3.55 -2.45 -12.38
C ARG A 89 -2.08 -2.13 -12.12
N SER A 90 -1.78 -1.52 -10.97
CA SER A 90 -0.42 -1.14 -10.60
C SER A 90 0.51 -2.34 -10.45
N ALA A 91 -0.01 -3.46 -9.93
CA ALA A 91 0.73 -4.71 -9.81
C ALA A 91 1.11 -5.28 -11.19
N ILE A 92 0.16 -5.31 -12.13
CA ILE A 92 0.41 -5.76 -13.51
C ILE A 92 1.42 -4.84 -14.20
N GLN A 93 1.25 -3.51 -14.11
CA GLN A 93 2.23 -2.57 -14.68
C GLN A 93 3.62 -2.73 -14.08
N SER A 94 3.73 -3.07 -12.78
CA SER A 94 5.04 -3.40 -12.19
C SER A 94 5.61 -4.68 -12.80
N LEU A 95 4.80 -5.71 -13.02
CA LEU A 95 5.22 -6.97 -13.63
C LEU A 95 5.80 -6.76 -15.04
N TYR A 96 5.13 -5.97 -15.89
CA TYR A 96 5.65 -5.56 -17.20
C TYR A 96 7.03 -4.90 -17.08
N LYS A 97 7.18 -3.94 -16.17
CA LYS A 97 8.45 -3.24 -15.93
C LYS A 97 9.53 -4.17 -15.35
N ASP A 98 9.16 -5.17 -14.57
CA ASP A 98 10.09 -6.10 -13.94
C ASP A 98 10.62 -7.13 -14.96
N GLN A 99 9.79 -7.52 -15.93
CA GLN A 99 10.19 -8.37 -17.07
C GLN A 99 10.82 -7.58 -18.23
N GLY A 100 10.85 -6.25 -18.15
CA GLY A 100 11.43 -5.39 -19.19
C GLY A 100 10.58 -5.29 -20.47
N VAL A 101 9.30 -5.65 -20.39
CA VAL A 101 8.34 -5.60 -21.50
C VAL A 101 7.64 -4.23 -21.48
N PRO A 102 7.45 -3.57 -22.65
CA PRO A 102 6.70 -2.32 -22.70
C PRO A 102 5.27 -2.52 -22.20
N VAL A 103 4.81 -1.60 -21.35
CA VAL A 103 3.42 -1.60 -20.86
C VAL A 103 2.49 -1.19 -22.02
N PRO A 104 1.44 -1.97 -22.34
CA PRO A 104 0.47 -1.59 -23.36
C PRO A 104 -0.21 -0.25 -23.04
N LEU A 105 -0.52 0.57 -24.07
CA LEU A 105 -1.07 1.93 -23.91
C LEU A 105 -2.44 1.95 -23.22
N GLU A 106 -3.20 0.87 -23.36
CA GLU A 106 -4.55 0.68 -22.83
C GLU A 106 -4.55 0.68 -21.29
N TYR A 107 -3.46 0.18 -20.69
CA TYR A 107 -3.24 0.31 -19.24
C TYR A 107 -3.00 1.75 -18.79
N GLY A 108 -2.90 2.73 -19.70
CA GLY A 108 -2.70 4.14 -19.46
C GLY A 108 -4.00 4.89 -19.21
N GLU A 109 -4.72 5.20 -20.30
CA GLU A 109 -5.90 6.08 -20.28
C GLU A 109 -7.23 5.33 -20.19
N ASP A 110 -7.42 4.27 -20.99
CA ASP A 110 -8.70 3.54 -21.06
C ASP A 110 -9.15 3.02 -19.69
N ILE A 111 -8.26 2.32 -18.98
CA ILE A 111 -8.57 1.80 -17.64
C ILE A 111 -8.88 2.90 -16.61
N LYS A 112 -8.34 4.13 -16.79
CA LYS A 112 -8.67 5.25 -15.91
C LYS A 112 -10.11 5.70 -16.11
N GLU A 113 -10.59 5.66 -17.35
CA GLU A 113 -11.98 5.97 -17.69
C GLU A 113 -12.92 4.94 -17.07
N VAL A 114 -12.61 3.65 -17.20
CA VAL A 114 -13.36 2.56 -16.55
C VAL A 114 -13.44 2.75 -15.02
N PHE A 115 -12.30 3.01 -14.36
CA PHE A 115 -12.28 3.27 -12.91
C PHE A 115 -12.96 4.59 -12.52
N SER A 116 -13.04 5.56 -13.42
CA SER A 116 -13.81 6.78 -13.22
C SER A 116 -15.31 6.49 -13.25
N GLY A 117 -15.77 5.73 -14.25
CA GLY A 117 -17.14 5.26 -14.36
C GLY A 117 -17.58 4.48 -13.12
N LEU A 118 -16.79 3.49 -12.70
CA LEU A 118 -17.10 2.68 -11.52
C LEU A 118 -17.18 3.52 -10.23
N ARG A 119 -16.32 4.54 -10.07
CA ARG A 119 -16.41 5.47 -8.93
C ARG A 119 -17.72 6.25 -8.93
N LYS A 120 -18.19 6.68 -10.11
CA LYS A 120 -19.46 7.41 -10.24
C LYS A 120 -20.64 6.50 -9.88
N THR A 121 -20.67 5.27 -10.37
CA THR A 121 -21.72 4.29 -10.01
C THR A 121 -21.73 4.05 -8.51
N VAL A 122 -20.57 3.79 -7.89
CA VAL A 122 -20.47 3.60 -6.44
C VAL A 122 -20.95 4.84 -5.67
N ALA A 123 -20.64 6.05 -6.14
CA ALA A 123 -21.11 7.28 -5.51
C ALA A 123 -22.63 7.45 -5.62
N GLN A 124 -23.22 7.10 -6.77
CA GLN A 124 -24.67 7.11 -6.97
C GLN A 124 -25.37 6.11 -6.05
N ASP A 125 -24.84 4.89 -5.92
CA ASP A 125 -25.38 3.86 -5.03
C ASP A 125 -25.32 4.30 -3.56
N LEU A 126 -24.24 4.98 -3.16
CA LEU A 126 -24.12 5.56 -1.81
C LEU A 126 -25.15 6.67 -1.57
N GLN A 127 -25.38 7.54 -2.56
CA GLN A 127 -26.39 8.61 -2.47
C GLN A 127 -27.81 8.06 -2.43
N ALA A 128 -28.09 7.01 -3.20
CA ALA A 128 -29.38 6.32 -3.21
C ALA A 128 -29.60 5.43 -1.97
N GLY A 129 -28.59 5.28 -1.11
CA GLY A 129 -28.64 4.39 0.06
C GLY A 129 -28.56 2.90 -0.28
N ALA A 130 -28.35 2.54 -1.56
CA ALA A 130 -28.17 1.17 -2.02
C ALA A 130 -26.83 0.56 -1.55
N LYS A 131 -25.88 1.40 -1.11
CA LYS A 131 -24.60 0.99 -0.56
C LYS A 131 -24.28 1.70 0.74
N LEU A 132 -23.61 1.01 1.67
CA LEU A 132 -23.14 1.59 2.92
C LEU A 132 -21.79 2.29 2.73
N TYR A 133 -21.66 3.48 3.34
CA TYR A 133 -20.40 4.21 3.38
C TYR A 133 -19.37 3.49 4.26
N ARG A 134 -18.29 3.02 3.65
CA ARG A 134 -17.25 2.19 4.28
C ARG A 134 -15.89 2.89 4.44
N CYS A 135 -15.85 4.22 4.52
CA CYS A 135 -14.57 4.86 4.86
C CYS A 135 -14.31 4.78 6.36
N LYS A 136 -13.02 4.69 6.72
CA LYS A 136 -12.57 4.83 8.10
C LYS A 136 -12.99 6.21 8.61
N ARG A 137 -13.81 6.26 9.66
CA ARG A 137 -14.18 7.52 10.31
C ARG A 137 -12.97 8.05 11.10
N PRO A 138 -12.78 9.38 11.17
CA PRO A 138 -11.77 9.95 12.04
C PRO A 138 -12.05 9.51 13.49
N MET A 139 -11.00 9.17 14.21
CA MET A 139 -11.10 8.84 15.63
C MET A 139 -11.36 10.13 16.41
N SER A 140 -12.40 10.13 17.25
CA SER A 140 -12.67 11.26 18.13
C SER A 140 -11.69 11.32 19.29
N PHE A 141 -11.52 12.49 19.89
CA PHE A 141 -10.67 12.67 21.06
C PHE A 141 -11.12 11.82 22.26
N ALA A 142 -12.43 11.67 22.48
CA ALA A 142 -12.96 10.82 23.54
C ALA A 142 -12.54 9.34 23.37
N VAL A 143 -12.55 8.82 22.13
CA VAL A 143 -12.07 7.46 21.87
C VAL A 143 -10.57 7.35 22.12
N PHE A 144 -9.81 8.39 21.76
CA PHE A 144 -8.37 8.44 22.05
C PHE A 144 -8.07 8.43 23.55
N GLU A 145 -8.81 9.20 24.35
CA GLU A 145 -8.69 9.23 25.81
C GLU A 145 -8.94 7.86 26.43
N THR A 146 -10.05 7.20 26.05
CA THR A 146 -10.35 5.84 26.52
C THR A 146 -9.27 4.82 26.10
N LEU A 147 -8.67 4.98 24.91
CA LEU A 147 -7.55 4.13 24.50
C LEU A 147 -6.30 4.40 25.34
N CYS A 148 -6.04 5.65 25.70
CA CYS A 148 -4.92 6.02 26.56
C CYS A 148 -5.07 5.41 27.96
N GLU A 149 -6.25 5.53 28.58
CA GLU A 149 -6.55 4.91 29.88
C GLU A 149 -6.29 3.40 29.86
N LYS A 150 -6.89 2.71 28.89
CA LYS A 150 -6.72 1.25 28.73
C LYS A 150 -5.29 0.85 28.41
N SER A 151 -4.53 1.70 27.72
CA SER A 151 -3.14 1.39 27.38
C SER A 151 -2.20 1.43 28.59
N VAL A 152 -2.52 2.21 29.63
CA VAL A 152 -1.74 2.25 30.89
C VAL A 152 -1.99 1.00 31.74
N GLU A 153 -3.17 0.40 31.60
CA GLU A 153 -3.52 -0.87 32.27
C GLU A 153 -2.81 -2.09 31.66
N LEU A 154 -2.15 -1.93 30.51
CA LEU A 154 -1.38 -3.01 29.89
C LEU A 154 -0.07 -3.24 30.65
N PHE A 155 0.22 -4.51 30.96
CA PHE A 155 1.49 -4.94 31.54
C PHE A 155 2.60 -5.03 30.46
N ASP A 156 2.70 -4.02 29.61
CA ASP A 156 3.71 -3.94 28.54
C ASP A 156 4.80 -2.90 28.86
N GLY A 157 4.85 -2.38 30.10
CA GLY A 157 5.82 -1.36 30.50
C GLY A 157 5.52 0.03 29.91
N GLY A 158 4.30 0.27 29.42
CA GLY A 158 3.87 1.56 28.87
C GLY A 158 4.21 1.75 27.39
N PHE A 159 4.67 0.71 26.69
CA PHE A 159 5.01 0.81 25.26
C PHE A 159 3.79 1.15 24.40
N ALA A 160 2.64 0.52 24.64
CA ALA A 160 1.40 0.85 23.93
C ALA A 160 0.97 2.29 24.17
N HIS A 161 1.08 2.77 25.41
CA HIS A 161 0.76 4.14 25.76
C HIS A 161 1.68 5.12 25.02
N LEU A 162 3.00 4.93 25.11
CA LEU A 162 3.97 5.75 24.39
C LEU A 162 3.72 5.76 22.88
N PHE A 163 3.46 4.58 22.29
CA PHE A 163 3.18 4.45 20.86
C PHE A 163 1.92 5.22 20.44
N LEU A 164 0.85 5.16 21.25
CA LEU A 164 -0.40 5.88 20.99
C LEU A 164 -0.19 7.40 21.08
N ILE A 165 0.46 7.87 22.14
CA ILE A 165 0.75 9.29 22.37
C ILE A 165 1.62 9.85 21.24
N LEU A 166 2.68 9.15 20.84
CA LEU A 166 3.55 9.57 19.74
C LEU A 166 2.82 9.58 18.40
N SER A 167 2.02 8.53 18.12
CA SER A 167 1.26 8.45 16.87
C SER A 167 0.24 9.58 16.76
N TRP A 168 -0.40 9.95 17.87
CA TRP A 168 -1.37 11.04 17.93
C TRP A 168 -0.72 12.42 17.84
N ASN A 169 0.33 12.69 18.64
CA ASN A 169 0.96 14.02 18.67
C ASN A 169 1.77 14.33 17.41
N LEU A 170 2.44 13.34 16.82
CA LEU A 170 3.21 13.52 15.59
C LEU A 170 2.35 13.34 14.33
N MET A 171 1.08 12.94 14.48
CA MET A 171 0.16 12.64 13.38
C MET A 171 0.79 11.70 12.33
N CYS A 172 1.67 10.81 12.78
CA CYS A 172 2.50 10.00 11.92
C CYS A 172 1.93 8.59 11.75
N ARG A 173 2.27 7.93 10.65
CA ARG A 173 1.83 6.55 10.41
C ARG A 173 2.53 5.63 11.40
N SER A 174 1.87 4.55 11.82
CA SER A 174 2.44 3.52 12.71
C SER A 174 3.86 3.09 12.35
N LYS A 175 4.12 2.88 11.05
CA LYS A 175 5.45 2.52 10.53
C LYS A 175 6.53 3.57 10.80
N SER A 176 6.15 4.85 10.89
CA SER A 176 7.05 5.94 11.25
C SER A 176 7.28 5.93 12.76
N THR A 177 6.21 5.82 13.55
CA THR A 177 6.27 5.73 15.02
C THR A 177 7.19 4.61 15.49
N GLU A 178 7.08 3.40 14.93
CA GLU A 178 7.93 2.26 15.34
C GLU A 178 9.41 2.44 14.97
N THR A 179 9.73 3.30 14.00
CA THR A 179 11.11 3.54 13.54
C THR A 179 11.78 4.70 14.25
N VAL A 180 11.08 5.36 15.18
CA VAL A 180 11.67 6.38 16.04
C VAL A 180 12.78 5.76 16.87
N ARG A 181 13.94 6.42 16.88
CA ARG A 181 15.11 6.04 17.68
C ARG A 181 15.46 7.20 18.60
N PHE A 182 16.21 6.93 19.66
CA PHE A 182 16.70 7.98 20.57
C PHE A 182 17.50 9.06 19.81
N ASP A 183 18.31 8.67 18.82
CA ASP A 183 19.07 9.62 17.98
C ASP A 183 18.19 10.55 17.13
N HIS A 184 16.89 10.24 16.99
CA HIS A 184 15.95 11.08 16.25
C HIS A 184 15.28 12.13 17.14
N MET A 185 15.51 12.09 18.46
CA MET A 185 14.89 12.96 19.45
C MET A 185 15.80 14.16 19.73
N SER A 186 15.25 15.37 19.66
CA SER A 186 15.92 16.60 20.10
C SER A 186 15.15 17.23 21.25
N CYS A 187 15.87 17.78 22.23
CA CYS A 187 15.26 18.62 23.26
C CYS A 187 15.28 20.06 22.74
N GLU A 188 14.10 20.63 22.52
CA GLU A 188 13.90 21.97 21.96
C GLU A 188 13.19 22.81 23.01
N ASP A 189 13.93 23.52 23.86
CA ASP A 189 13.45 24.38 24.95
C ASP A 189 12.28 23.81 25.78
N ASP A 190 11.02 23.98 25.34
CA ASP A 190 9.81 23.47 26.02
C ASP A 190 9.22 22.17 25.42
N SER A 191 9.84 21.63 24.37
CA SER A 191 9.28 20.58 23.53
C SER A 191 10.31 19.51 23.17
N ILE A 192 9.80 18.35 22.76
CA ILE A 192 10.63 17.27 22.21
C ILE A 192 10.41 17.24 20.69
N GLY A 193 11.47 17.46 19.92
CA GLY A 193 11.48 17.36 18.47
C GLY A 193 11.76 15.93 18.00
N PHE A 194 11.14 15.54 16.87
CA PHE A 194 11.40 14.27 16.21
C PHE A 194 11.81 14.48 14.74
N THR A 195 12.97 13.94 14.37
CA THR A 195 13.51 14.01 13.00
C THR A 195 13.30 12.70 12.26
N PHE A 196 12.56 12.74 11.15
CA PHE A 196 12.41 11.58 10.26
C PHE A 196 13.27 11.74 9.01
N PHE A 197 14.23 10.82 8.83
CA PHE A 197 15.10 10.76 7.65
C PHE A 197 14.45 10.03 6.45
N LYS A 198 13.34 9.32 6.67
CA LYS A 198 12.61 8.62 5.63
C LYS A 198 11.12 8.66 5.94
N THR A 199 10.32 9.08 4.97
CA THR A 199 8.86 9.13 5.08
C THR A 199 8.22 8.48 3.85
N LYS A 200 6.92 8.17 3.89
CA LYS A 200 6.22 7.56 2.75
C LYS A 200 6.41 8.36 1.44
N THR A 201 6.43 9.68 1.53
CA THR A 201 6.58 10.59 0.38
C THR A 201 8.03 10.97 0.10
N ASN A 202 8.93 10.91 1.09
CA ASN A 202 10.36 11.07 0.91
C ASN A 202 11.11 9.76 1.22
N GLN A 203 11.25 8.91 0.20
CA GLN A 203 11.94 7.63 0.29
C GLN A 203 13.45 7.73 0.05
N GLU A 204 13.91 8.86 -0.50
CA GLU A 204 15.30 9.11 -0.91
C GLU A 204 16.12 9.79 0.19
N GLY A 205 15.46 10.32 1.23
CA GLY A 205 16.12 10.91 2.40
C GLY A 205 16.75 12.27 2.14
N SER A 206 16.40 12.90 1.03
CA SER A 206 16.92 14.21 0.60
C SER A 206 16.41 15.40 1.46
N ILE A 207 15.36 15.19 2.26
CA ILE A 207 14.75 16.19 3.14
C ILE A 207 14.40 15.54 4.49
N SER A 208 15.06 15.97 5.56
CA SER A 208 14.65 15.66 6.94
C SER A 208 13.35 16.40 7.25
N VAL A 209 12.28 15.70 7.63
CA VAL A 209 11.04 16.35 8.07
C VAL A 209 11.03 16.38 9.60
N MET A 210 11.25 17.56 10.18
CA MET A 210 11.02 17.79 11.62
C MET A 210 9.51 17.94 11.85
N HIS A 211 8.96 17.12 12.74
CA HIS A 211 7.61 17.33 13.25
C HIS A 211 7.72 18.03 14.60
N GLN A 212 7.24 19.26 14.67
CA GLN A 212 7.13 20.02 15.90
C GLN A 212 5.65 20.36 16.09
N LYS A 213 5.09 19.98 17.23
CA LYS A 213 3.77 20.43 17.62
C LYS A 213 3.95 21.77 18.33
N GLN A 214 3.73 22.88 17.61
CA GLN A 214 3.57 24.17 18.29
C GLN A 214 2.31 24.08 19.15
N GLY A 215 2.47 24.25 20.45
CA GLY A 215 1.33 24.42 21.36
C GLY A 215 0.53 25.67 20.99
N PRO A 216 -0.76 25.74 21.37
CA PRO A 216 -1.50 27.00 21.34
C PRO A 216 -0.86 28.05 22.25
#